data_AF-A0A497LJX1-F1
#
_entry.id   AF-A0A497LJX1-F1
#
_cell.length_a   1.000
_cell.length_b   1.000
_cell.length_c   1.000
_cell.angle_alpha   90.00
_cell.angle_beta   90.00
_cell.angle_gamma   90.00
#
_symmetry.space_group_name_H-M   'P 1'
#
loop_
_entity.id
_entity.type
_entity.pdbx_description
1 polymer ?
#
loop_
_entity_poly.entity_id
_entity_poly.type
_entity_poly.pdbx_seq_one_letter_code
_entity_poly.pdbx_strand_id
1 'polypeptide(L)' 'IPKEYRERLGLRPEQEFLIEIRGDELILKPAVSVETFIEKLRGCVHGSKIKPLELKKIWGVKL' A
#
# COMPACT_ATOMS: atom_id res chain seq x y z
N ILE A 1 15.19 -12.06 14.08
CA ILE A 1 15.08 -12.58 12.69
C ILE A 1 16.47 -13.06 12.22
N PRO A 2 16.63 -14.33 11.81
CA PRO A 2 17.93 -14.86 11.38
C PRO A 2 18.53 -14.06 10.21
N LYS A 3 19.87 -14.10 10.07
CA LYS A 3 20.61 -13.28 9.10
C LYS A 3 20.15 -13.54 7.65
N GLU A 4 19.99 -14.79 7.28
CA GLU A 4 19.53 -15.22 5.95
C GLU A 4 18.19 -14.56 5.56
N TYR A 5 17.22 -14.56 6.48
CA TYR A 5 15.93 -13.92 6.25
C TYR A 5 16.02 -12.39 6.23
N ARG A 6 16.88 -11.78 7.05
CA ARG A 6 17.09 -10.33 7.05
C ARG A 6 17.65 -9.85 5.71
N GLU A 7 18.64 -10.55 5.16
CA GLU A 7 19.25 -10.22 3.87
C GLU A 7 18.28 -10.46 2.71
N ARG A 8 17.60 -11.61 2.70
CA ARG A 8 16.63 -11.96 1.64
C ARG A 8 15.44 -11.00 1.57
N LEU A 9 14.98 -10.51 2.73
CA LEU A 9 13.84 -9.60 2.83
C LEU A 9 14.25 -8.13 2.86
N GLY A 10 15.56 -7.82 2.80
CA GLY A 10 16.07 -6.44 2.84
C GLY A 10 15.75 -5.68 4.14
N LEU A 11 15.65 -6.38 5.27
CA LEU A 11 15.28 -5.77 6.56
C LEU A 11 16.46 -4.96 7.11
N ARG A 12 16.22 -3.68 7.39
CA ARG A 12 17.23 -2.78 7.96
C ARG A 12 17.11 -2.72 9.50
N PRO A 13 18.22 -2.47 10.22
CA PRO A 13 18.15 -2.09 11.62
C PRO A 13 17.23 -0.89 11.80
N GLU A 14 16.51 -0.85 12.94
CA GLU A 14 15.59 0.26 13.29
C GLU A 14 14.41 0.47 12.34
N GLN A 15 14.20 -0.44 11.38
CA GLN A 15 13.04 -0.39 10.51
C GLN A 15 11.75 -0.66 11.30
N GLU A 16 10.77 0.21 11.13
CA GLU A 16 9.45 0.08 11.72
C GLU A 16 8.60 -0.94 10.95
N PHE A 17 7.83 -1.73 11.69
CA PHE A 17 6.90 -2.73 11.14
C PHE A 17 5.54 -2.62 11.81
N LEU A 18 4.50 -2.84 11.01
CA LEU A 18 3.16 -3.13 11.49
C LEU A 18 3.10 -4.63 11.83
N ILE A 19 2.63 -4.94 13.03
CA ILE A 19 2.46 -6.31 13.51
C ILE A 19 0.97 -6.64 13.48
N GLU A 20 0.63 -7.77 12.85
CA GLU A 20 -0.74 -8.30 12.82
C GLU A 20 -0.72 -9.76 13.27
N ILE A 21 -1.59 -10.11 14.22
CA ILE A 21 -1.76 -11.49 14.69
C ILE A 21 -2.94 -12.12 13.94
N ARG A 22 -2.72 -13.25 13.27
CA ARG A 22 -3.74 -14.03 12.58
C ARG A 22 -3.72 -15.46 13.08
N GLY A 23 -4.57 -15.75 14.08
CA GLY A 23 -4.56 -17.05 14.75
C GLY A 23 -3.19 -17.27 15.41
N ASP A 24 -2.49 -18.32 14.96
CA ASP A 24 -1.15 -18.67 15.45
C ASP A 24 -0.01 -18.01 14.64
N GLU A 25 -0.34 -17.20 13.63
CA GLU A 25 0.65 -16.52 12.78
C GLU A 25 0.88 -15.08 13.21
N LEU A 26 2.15 -14.68 13.26
CA LEU A 26 2.58 -13.29 13.42
C LEU A 26 3.02 -12.74 12.06
N ILE A 27 2.22 -11.83 11.50
CA ILE A 27 2.48 -11.18 10.22
C ILE A 27 3.23 -9.86 10.48
N LEU A 28 4.39 -9.71 9.85
CA LEU A 28 5.17 -8.47 9.86
C LEU A 28 5.03 -7.76 8.51
N LYS A 29 4.47 -6.54 8.51
CA LYS A 29 4.36 -5.69 7.33
C LYS A 29 5.28 -4.48 7.48
N PRO A 30 6.08 -4.10 6.47
CA PRO A 30 6.87 -2.89 6.54
C PRO A 30 5.96 -1.68 6.84
N ALA A 31 6.36 -0.82 7.78
CA ALA A 31 5.69 0.46 7.96
C ALA A 31 5.99 1.31 6.72
N VAL A 32 4.94 1.72 6.01
CA VAL A 32 5.04 2.64 4.88
C VAL A 32 4.58 4.00 5.38
N SER A 33 5.41 5.03 5.18
CA SER A 33 5.02 6.40 5.54
C SER A 33 3.81 6.84 4.73
N VAL A 34 3.02 7.79 5.27
CA VAL A 34 1.85 8.34 4.57
C VAL A 34 2.27 8.96 3.23
N GLU A 35 3.42 9.62 3.19
CA GLU A 35 3.99 10.24 1.99
C GLU A 35 4.31 9.18 0.93
N THR A 36 4.99 8.10 1.33
CA THR A 36 5.33 6.97 0.45
C THR A 36 4.07 6.27 -0.05
N PHE A 37 3.05 6.15 0.80
CA PHE A 37 1.77 5.58 0.44
C PHE A 37 1.05 6.44 -0.59
N ILE A 38 0.98 7.76 -0.38
CA ILE A 38 0.39 8.73 -1.33
C ILE A 38 1.15 8.71 -2.67
N GLU A 39 2.48 8.68 -2.66
CA GLU A 39 3.30 8.61 -3.86
C GLU A 39 3.00 7.34 -4.68
N LYS A 40 2.91 6.18 -4.01
CA LYS A 40 2.53 4.93 -4.67
C LYS A 40 1.09 4.95 -5.21
N LEU A 41 0.16 5.61 -4.50
CA LEU A 41 -1.22 5.80 -4.97
C LEU A 41 -1.31 6.70 -6.21
N ARG A 42 -0.43 7.70 -6.34
CA ARG A 42 -0.35 8.53 -7.57
C ARG A 42 -0.03 7.68 -8.80
N GLY A 43 0.72 6.59 -8.63
CA GLY A 43 1.00 5.60 -9.67
C GLY A 43 -0.15 4.62 -9.95
N CYS A 44 -1.29 4.67 -9.26
CA CYS A 44 -2.39 3.73 -9.54
C CYS A 44 -3.27 4.15 -10.74
N VAL A 45 -3.18 5.41 -11.20
CA VAL A 45 -3.96 5.91 -12.35
C VAL A 45 -3.02 6.60 -13.34
N HIS A 46 -2.32 5.82 -14.15
CA HIS A 46 -1.45 6.32 -15.22
C HIS A 46 -2.23 6.88 -16.43
N GLY A 47 -3.52 6.59 -16.51
CA GLY A 47 -4.42 7.05 -17.56
C GLY A 47 -5.78 6.39 -17.43
N SER A 48 -6.84 7.18 -17.54
CA SER A 48 -8.21 6.68 -17.58
C SER A 48 -8.76 6.86 -18.98
N LYS A 49 -9.38 5.82 -19.55
CA LYS A 49 -10.16 5.95 -20.80
C LYS A 49 -11.38 6.85 -20.64
N ILE A 50 -11.81 7.09 -19.40
CA ILE A 50 -13.01 7.82 -19.04
C ILE A 50 -12.61 9.15 -18.41
N LYS A 51 -13.12 10.26 -18.96
CA LYS A 51 -12.87 11.59 -18.40
C LYS A 51 -13.50 11.68 -17.00
N PRO A 52 -12.85 12.32 -16.01
CA PRO A 52 -13.38 12.41 -14.64
C PRO A 52 -14.82 12.92 -14.53
N LEU A 53 -15.24 13.82 -15.42
CA LEU A 53 -16.62 14.34 -15.48
C LEU A 53 -17.66 13.28 -15.90
N GLU A 54 -17.24 12.27 -16.67
CA GLU A 54 -18.11 11.17 -17.11
C GLU A 54 -18.34 10.15 -15.98
N LEU A 55 -17.45 10.08 -14.98
CA LEU A 55 -17.60 9.18 -13.84
C LEU A 55 -18.89 9.45 -13.05
N LYS A 56 -19.28 10.72 -12.91
CA LYS A 56 -20.53 11.11 -12.21
C LYS A 56 -21.78 10.51 -12.87
N LYS A 57 -21.74 10.26 -14.19
CA LYS A 57 -22.84 9.64 -14.95
C LYS A 57 -22.98 8.14 -14.67
N ILE A 58 -21.88 7.44 -14.41
CA ILE A 58 -21.87 5.99 -14.10
C ILE A 58 -22.64 5.71 -12.82
N TRP A 59 -22.52 6.59 -11.83
CA TRP A 59 -23.16 6.45 -10.52
C TRP A 59 -24.55 7.10 -10.45
N GLY A 60 -25.08 7.62 -11.56
CA GLY A 60 -26.44 8.18 -11.63
C GLY A 60 -26.68 9.40 -10.74
N VAL A 61 -25.62 10.11 -10.32
CA VAL A 61 -25.75 11.29 -9.47
C VAL A 61 -26.35 12.42 -10.31
N LYS A 62 -27.63 12.71 -10.10
CA LYS A 62 -28.28 13.90 -10.69
C LYS A 62 -27.68 15.14 -10.01
N LEU A 63 -27.08 16.01 -10.83
CA LEU A 63 -26.68 17.37 -10.42
C LEU A 63 -27.92 18.23 -10.22
#